data_AF-A0A238KP77-F1
#
_entry.id   AF-A0A238KP77-F1
#
_cell.length_a   1.000
_cell.length_b   1.000
_cell.length_c   1.000
_cell.angle_alpha   90.00
_cell.angle_beta   90.00
_cell.angle_gamma   90.00
#
_symmetry.space_group_name_H-M   'P 1'
#
loop_
_entity.id
_entity.type
_entity.pdbx_description
1 polymer ?
#
loop_
_entity_poly.entity_id
_entity_poly.type
_entity_poly.pdbx_seq_one_letter_code
_entity_poly.pdbx_strand_id
1 'polypeptide(L)'
;MGKVDFKDALVGGLVLAVAVLFAALDSPNAIGLAAFWNKFGSLFVSLAAFLFAYWLALSATKTAMDMQRRTKLAEFRQSWINEFRKDVAELISLSDPIEETAERTRKRNLVVAKIRLRLNPKGSLEDEIRKTVANIALSESGDDFIASANDLTELVNTYLKTEWDVIKMELAGNK
;
A
#
# COMPACT_ATOMS: atom_id res chain seq x y z
N MET A 1 -6.02 -14.21 -23.86
CA MET A 1 -6.34 -12.98 -24.63
C MET A 1 -5.48 -11.85 -24.10
N GLY A 2 -4.44 -11.45 -24.82
CA GLY A 2 -3.57 -10.35 -24.41
C GLY A 2 -4.32 -9.02 -24.50
N LYS A 3 -4.33 -8.24 -23.42
CA LYS A 3 -4.83 -6.86 -23.45
C LYS A 3 -3.87 -6.09 -24.35
N VAL A 4 -4.31 -5.74 -25.57
CA VAL A 4 -3.60 -4.74 -26.38
C VAL A 4 -3.60 -3.46 -25.54
N ASP A 5 -2.43 -3.00 -25.13
CA ASP A 5 -2.32 -1.76 -24.37
C ASP A 5 -2.81 -0.64 -25.29
N PHE A 6 -3.71 0.20 -24.78
CA PHE A 6 -4.22 1.34 -25.54
C PHE A 6 -3.08 2.25 -26.02
N LYS A 7 -1.94 2.24 -25.32
CA LYS A 7 -0.69 2.87 -25.78
C LYS A 7 -0.22 2.31 -27.12
N ASP A 8 -0.22 1.00 -27.31
CA ASP A 8 0.23 0.35 -28.54
C ASP A 8 -0.74 0.63 -29.69
N ALA A 9 -2.04 0.69 -29.39
CA ALA A 9 -3.06 1.07 -30.38
C ALA A 9 -2.94 2.55 -30.79
N LEU A 10 -2.65 3.46 -29.85
CA LEU A 10 -2.54 4.88 -30.11
C LEU A 10 -1.22 5.23 -30.81
N VAL A 11 -0.11 4.63 -30.39
CA VAL A 11 1.20 4.75 -31.08
C VAL A 11 1.13 4.11 -32.46
N GLY A 12 0.54 2.91 -32.58
CA GLY A 12 0.33 2.25 -33.87
C GLY A 12 -0.54 3.08 -34.82
N GLY A 13 -1.62 3.67 -34.32
CA GLY A 13 -2.49 4.56 -35.09
C GLY A 13 -1.80 5.85 -35.53
N LEU A 14 -0.97 6.44 -34.66
CA LEU A 14 -0.23 7.66 -34.97
C LEU A 14 0.91 7.39 -35.98
N VAL A 15 1.63 6.28 -35.82
CA VAL A 15 2.67 5.84 -36.77
C VAL A 15 2.05 5.53 -38.13
N LEU A 16 0.90 4.87 -38.17
CA LEU A 16 0.19 4.59 -39.43
C LEU A 16 -0.29 5.88 -40.09
N ALA A 17 -0.85 6.83 -39.32
CA ALA A 17 -1.29 8.12 -39.84
C ALA A 17 -0.12 8.94 -40.41
N VAL A 18 1.02 8.95 -39.73
CA VAL A 18 2.25 9.60 -40.21
C VAL A 18 2.81 8.89 -41.44
N ALA A 19 2.82 7.56 -41.48
CA ALA A 19 3.28 6.79 -42.63
C ALA A 19 2.41 7.02 -43.87
N VAL A 20 1.08 7.07 -43.71
CA VAL A 20 0.14 7.42 -44.78
C VAL A 20 0.37 8.86 -45.25
N LEU A 21 0.70 9.78 -44.35
CA LEU A 21 1.04 11.16 -44.68
C LEU A 21 2.30 11.25 -45.57
N PHE A 22 3.35 10.54 -45.18
CA PHE A 22 4.62 10.49 -45.93
C PHE A 22 4.46 9.81 -47.29
N ALA A 23 3.72 8.70 -47.36
CA ALA A 23 3.44 8.01 -48.62
C ALA A 23 2.59 8.86 -49.59
N ALA A 24 1.74 9.73 -49.06
CA ALA A 24 0.88 10.60 -49.87
C ALA A 24 1.60 11.83 -50.43
N LEU A 25 2.66 12.31 -49.75
CA LEU A 25 3.53 13.41 -50.19
C LEU A 25 4.34 13.08 -51.45
N ASP A 26 4.60 11.79 -51.70
CA ASP A 26 5.40 11.31 -52.84
C ASP A 26 4.54 10.95 -54.08
N SER A 27 3.22 11.19 -54.01
CA SER A 27 2.29 10.84 -55.09
C SER A 27 1.99 12.00 -56.05
N PRO A 28 1.76 11.76 -57.35
CA PRO A 28 1.37 12.80 -58.32
C PRO A 28 0.00 13.45 -58.03
N ASN A 29 -0.74 12.98 -57.03
CA ASN A 29 -2.01 13.53 -56.56
C ASN A 29 -1.86 14.53 -55.38
N ALA A 30 -0.63 14.99 -55.10
CA ALA A 30 -0.31 15.90 -53.98
C ALA A 30 -1.18 17.17 -53.92
N ILE A 31 -1.67 17.66 -55.07
CA ILE A 31 -2.57 18.85 -55.15
C ILE A 31 -3.92 18.58 -54.45
N GLY A 32 -4.50 17.40 -54.63
CA GLY A 32 -5.76 17.01 -53.99
C GLY A 32 -5.60 16.77 -52.49
N LEU A 33 -4.46 16.21 -52.09
CA LEU A 33 -4.14 15.97 -50.69
C LEU A 33 -3.88 17.27 -49.91
N ALA A 34 -3.17 18.23 -50.51
CA ALA A 34 -2.96 19.55 -49.94
C ALA A 34 -4.29 20.31 -49.76
N ALA A 35 -5.20 20.22 -50.74
CA ALA A 35 -6.54 20.80 -50.62
C ALA A 35 -7.39 20.13 -49.51
N PHE A 36 -7.27 18.81 -49.33
CA PHE A 36 -7.89 18.09 -48.22
C PHE A 36 -7.32 18.50 -46.86
N TRP A 37 -5.99 18.59 -46.73
CA TRP A 37 -5.32 19.03 -45.51
C TRP A 37 -5.63 20.47 -45.13
N ASN A 38 -5.70 21.37 -46.12
CA ASN A 38 -6.12 22.74 -45.86
C ASN A 38 -7.58 22.83 -45.39
N LYS A 39 -8.44 21.88 -45.77
CA LYS A 39 -9.85 21.83 -45.33
C LYS A 39 -10.06 21.14 -43.98
N PHE A 40 -9.35 20.04 -43.71
CA PHE A 40 -9.61 19.16 -42.56
C PHE A 40 -8.45 19.07 -41.56
N GLY A 41 -7.30 19.65 -41.85
CA GLY A 41 -6.09 19.54 -41.02
C GLY A 41 -6.30 20.05 -39.60
N SER A 42 -6.99 21.18 -39.43
CA SER A 42 -7.32 21.72 -38.10
C SER A 42 -8.25 20.81 -37.29
N LEU A 43 -9.18 20.09 -37.95
CA LEU A 43 -10.06 19.11 -37.32
C LEU A 43 -9.27 17.88 -36.83
N PHE A 44 -8.34 17.35 -37.63
CA PHE A 44 -7.50 16.24 -37.19
C PHE A 44 -6.55 16.62 -36.05
N VAL A 45 -5.93 17.81 -36.12
CA VAL A 45 -5.04 18.29 -35.05
C VAL A 45 -5.82 18.49 -33.75
N SER A 46 -7.00 19.11 -33.80
CA SER A 46 -7.84 19.30 -32.61
C SER A 46 -8.36 17.99 -32.03
N LEU A 47 -8.77 17.03 -32.87
CA LEU A 47 -9.18 15.71 -32.42
C LEU A 47 -8.01 14.93 -31.79
N ALA A 48 -6.83 14.95 -32.40
CA ALA A 48 -5.63 14.33 -31.86
C ALA A 48 -5.23 14.95 -30.52
N ALA A 49 -5.26 16.29 -30.42
CA ALA A 49 -4.98 17.01 -29.18
C ALA A 49 -5.99 16.64 -28.08
N PHE A 50 -7.29 16.54 -28.42
CA PHE A 50 -8.34 16.12 -27.48
C PHE A 50 -8.12 14.69 -26.98
N LEU A 51 -7.88 13.74 -27.88
CA LEU A 51 -7.63 12.34 -27.51
C LEU A 51 -6.36 12.18 -26.66
N PHE A 52 -5.31 12.93 -26.99
CA PHE A 52 -4.08 12.95 -26.22
C PHE A 52 -4.28 13.55 -24.82
N ALA A 53 -4.98 14.69 -24.72
CA ALA A 53 -5.32 15.30 -23.44
C ALA A 53 -6.20 14.38 -22.58
N TYR A 54 -7.18 13.72 -23.19
CA TYR A 54 -8.03 12.73 -22.51
C TYR A 54 -7.21 11.54 -21.99
N TRP A 55 -6.30 11.00 -22.79
CA TRP A 55 -5.41 9.92 -22.38
C TRP A 55 -4.48 10.34 -21.24
N LEU A 56 -3.89 11.53 -21.31
CA LEU A 56 -3.08 12.10 -20.22
C LEU A 56 -3.90 12.23 -18.93
N ALA A 57 -5.14 12.73 -19.02
CA ALA A 57 -6.03 12.85 -17.87
C ALA A 57 -6.35 11.49 -17.23
N LEU A 58 -6.65 10.47 -18.05
CA LEU A 58 -6.88 9.11 -17.56
C LEU A 58 -5.64 8.52 -16.91
N SER A 59 -4.46 8.70 -17.52
CA SER A 59 -3.20 8.19 -16.97
C SER A 59 -2.86 8.87 -15.65
N ALA A 60 -2.99 10.19 -15.58
CA ALA A 60 -2.74 10.96 -14.36
C ALA A 60 -3.70 10.54 -13.23
N THR A 61 -4.98 10.32 -13.55
CA THR A 61 -5.98 9.91 -12.57
C THR A 61 -5.69 8.51 -12.03
N LYS A 62 -5.30 7.55 -12.89
CA LYS A 62 -4.91 6.20 -12.45
C LYS A 62 -3.72 6.26 -11.48
N THR A 63 -2.67 6.99 -11.83
CA THR A 63 -1.50 7.15 -10.96
C THR A 63 -1.89 7.81 -9.63
N ALA A 64 -2.73 8.86 -9.66
CA ALA A 64 -3.20 9.53 -8.46
C ALA A 64 -4.02 8.60 -7.55
N MET A 65 -4.93 7.79 -8.11
CA MET A 65 -5.71 6.80 -7.35
C MET A 65 -4.82 5.72 -6.72
N ASP A 66 -3.84 5.21 -7.48
CA ASP A 66 -2.91 4.20 -6.97
C ASP A 66 -2.05 4.75 -5.84
N MET A 67 -1.58 6.00 -5.95
CA MET A 67 -0.87 6.69 -4.87
C MET A 67 -1.78 6.88 -3.65
N GLN A 68 -3.01 7.36 -3.83
CA GLN A 68 -3.97 7.53 -2.72
C GLN A 68 -4.25 6.20 -2.01
N ARG A 69 -4.43 5.11 -2.77
CA ARG A 69 -4.64 3.78 -2.20
C ARG A 69 -3.44 3.33 -1.35
N ARG A 70 -2.22 3.52 -1.84
CA ARG A 70 -0.99 3.17 -1.12
C ARG A 70 -0.80 4.00 0.14
N THR A 71 -1.01 5.32 0.04
CA THR A 71 -0.94 6.22 1.20
C THR A 71 -1.95 5.83 2.27
N LYS A 72 -3.21 5.59 1.87
CA LYS A 72 -4.27 5.20 2.81
C LYS A 72 -3.99 3.85 3.48
N LEU A 73 -3.43 2.89 2.75
CA LEU A 73 -3.01 1.62 3.32
C LEU A 73 -1.87 1.80 4.34
N ALA A 74 -0.89 2.65 4.03
CA ALA A 74 0.19 2.97 4.96
C ALA A 74 -0.32 3.67 6.23
N GLU A 75 -1.27 4.60 6.11
CA GLU A 75 -1.95 5.23 7.26
C GLU A 75 -2.65 4.20 8.14
N PHE A 76 -3.43 3.28 7.55
CA PHE A 76 -4.09 2.22 8.31
C PHE A 76 -3.09 1.31 9.04
N ARG A 77 -2.01 0.91 8.37
CA ARG A 77 -0.96 0.10 9.00
C ARG A 77 -0.23 0.86 10.11
N GLN A 78 0.08 2.14 9.90
CA GLN A 78 0.71 2.97 10.95
C GLN A 78 -0.22 3.13 12.16
N SER A 79 -1.53 3.33 11.94
CA SER A 79 -2.52 3.34 13.03
C SER A 79 -2.52 2.02 13.79
N TRP A 80 -2.56 0.90 13.07
CA TRP A 80 -2.52 -0.43 13.67
C TRP A 80 -1.23 -0.68 14.48
N ILE A 81 -0.06 -0.28 13.98
CA ILE A 81 1.23 -0.36 14.71
C ILE A 81 1.16 0.43 16.01
N ASN A 82 0.63 1.66 15.96
CA ASN A 82 0.54 2.52 17.13
C ASN A 82 -0.44 1.97 18.17
N GLU A 83 -1.58 1.43 17.74
CA GLU A 83 -2.52 0.76 18.62
C GLU A 83 -1.93 -0.52 19.23
N PHE A 84 -1.16 -1.30 18.47
CA PHE A 84 -0.51 -2.50 18.97
C PHE A 84 0.52 -2.16 20.06
N ARG A 85 1.34 -1.12 19.85
CA ARG A 85 2.27 -0.61 20.88
C ARG A 85 1.54 -0.18 22.16
N LYS A 86 0.42 0.53 22.03
CA LYS A 86 -0.40 0.96 23.17
C LYS A 86 -0.93 -0.23 23.96
N ASP A 87 -1.48 -1.23 23.27
CA ASP A 87 -1.99 -2.44 23.92
C ASP A 87 -0.87 -3.22 24.63
N VAL A 88 0.32 -3.33 24.03
CA VAL A 88 1.47 -3.99 24.68
C VAL A 88 1.93 -3.22 25.92
N ALA A 89 2.05 -1.89 25.84
CA ALA A 89 2.41 -1.07 26.99
C ALA A 89 1.35 -1.15 28.11
N GLU A 90 0.06 -1.18 27.74
CA GLU A 90 -1.04 -1.35 28.67
C GLU A 90 -1.01 -2.73 29.34
N LEU A 91 -0.70 -3.80 28.61
CA LEU A 91 -0.51 -5.13 29.17
C LEU A 91 0.60 -5.15 30.22
N ILE A 92 1.77 -4.58 29.88
CA ILE A 92 2.92 -4.51 30.78
C ILE A 92 2.52 -3.75 32.06
N SER A 93 1.88 -2.58 31.92
CA SER A 93 1.43 -1.79 33.07
C SER A 93 0.38 -2.51 33.93
N LEU A 94 -0.50 -3.32 33.34
CA LEU A 94 -1.55 -4.04 34.07
C LEU A 94 -1.06 -5.33 34.74
N SER A 95 0.08 -5.86 34.30
CA SER A 95 0.62 -7.14 34.79
C SER A 95 1.67 -6.98 35.88
N ASP A 96 1.86 -5.74 36.37
CA ASP A 96 2.66 -5.47 37.57
C ASP A 96 2.05 -6.17 38.80
N PRO A 97 2.80 -7.06 39.50
CA PRO A 97 2.29 -7.88 40.60
C PRO A 97 1.97 -7.11 41.89
N ILE A 98 2.29 -5.81 41.99
CA ILE A 98 2.15 -5.03 43.23
C ILE A 98 0.68 -4.89 43.69
N GLU A 99 -0.29 -4.87 42.76
CA GLU A 99 -1.70 -4.67 43.11
C GLU A 99 -2.65 -5.40 42.15
N GLU A 100 -3.10 -6.59 42.55
CA GLU A 100 -4.08 -7.36 41.78
C GLU A 100 -5.50 -7.04 42.27
N THR A 101 -6.31 -6.42 41.41
CA THR A 101 -7.74 -6.20 41.65
C THR A 101 -8.55 -6.90 40.57
N ALA A 102 -9.79 -7.32 40.88
CA ALA A 102 -10.66 -7.99 39.91
C ALA A 102 -10.91 -7.14 38.65
N GLU A 103 -10.90 -5.81 38.79
CA GLU A 103 -11.00 -4.89 37.66
C GLU A 103 -9.73 -4.89 36.79
N ARG A 104 -8.54 -4.84 37.42
CA ARG A 104 -7.25 -4.96 36.72
C ARG A 104 -7.14 -6.30 35.98
N THR A 105 -7.52 -7.41 36.61
CA THR A 105 -7.55 -8.74 35.97
C THR A 105 -8.45 -8.76 34.74
N ARG A 106 -9.67 -8.20 34.82
CA ARG A 106 -10.59 -8.11 33.67
C ARG A 106 -9.99 -7.27 32.55
N LYS A 107 -9.39 -6.13 32.89
CA LYS A 107 -8.76 -5.24 31.92
C LYS A 107 -7.54 -5.90 31.27
N ARG A 108 -6.69 -6.57 32.04
CA ARG A 108 -5.56 -7.37 31.54
C ARG A 108 -6.04 -8.41 30.53
N ASN A 109 -7.05 -9.20 30.89
CA ASN A 109 -7.61 -10.23 30.01
C ASN A 109 -8.16 -9.66 28.69
N LEU A 110 -8.82 -8.49 28.76
CA LEU A 110 -9.28 -7.78 27.57
C LEU A 110 -8.10 -7.38 26.66
N VAL A 111 -7.04 -6.80 27.22
CA VAL A 111 -5.85 -6.39 26.46
C VAL A 111 -5.13 -7.60 25.86
N VAL A 112 -4.96 -8.69 26.61
CA VAL A 112 -4.42 -9.96 26.10
C VAL A 112 -5.22 -10.46 24.91
N ALA A 113 -6.57 -10.43 24.99
CA ALA A 113 -7.43 -10.83 23.89
C ALA A 113 -7.24 -9.93 22.65
N LYS A 114 -7.17 -8.60 22.83
CA LYS A 114 -6.92 -7.66 21.73
C LYS A 114 -5.58 -7.92 21.03
N ILE A 115 -4.51 -8.13 21.79
CA ILE A 115 -3.18 -8.46 21.25
C ILE A 115 -3.26 -9.75 20.43
N ARG A 116 -3.86 -10.81 20.98
CA ARG A 116 -4.00 -12.10 20.29
C ARG A 116 -4.81 -12.02 18.99
N LEU A 117 -5.89 -11.23 18.98
CA LEU A 117 -6.72 -11.05 17.79
C LEU A 117 -6.04 -10.22 16.68
N ARG A 118 -5.06 -9.39 17.03
CA ARG A 118 -4.28 -8.59 16.06
C ARG A 118 -3.11 -9.34 15.45
N LEU A 119 -2.64 -10.40 16.10
CA LEU A 119 -1.52 -11.21 15.63
C LEU A 119 -1.98 -12.26 14.62
N ASN A 120 -1.18 -12.47 13.58
CA ASN A 120 -1.41 -13.53 12.61
C ASN A 120 -1.16 -14.91 13.26
N PRO A 121 -2.04 -15.90 13.11
CA PRO A 121 -1.85 -17.23 13.69
C PRO A 121 -0.61 -17.99 13.18
N LYS A 122 -0.14 -17.70 11.95
CA LYS A 122 0.80 -18.57 11.23
C LYS A 122 2.29 -18.17 11.31
N GLY A 123 2.64 -17.07 11.95
CA GLY A 123 4.03 -16.60 12.01
C GLY A 123 4.77 -17.07 13.27
N SER A 124 6.07 -17.34 13.14
CA SER A 124 6.91 -17.80 14.26
C SER A 124 7.10 -16.72 15.32
N LEU A 125 7.37 -15.48 14.91
CA LEU A 125 7.49 -14.34 15.82
C LEU A 125 6.18 -14.07 16.55
N GLU A 126 5.05 -14.14 15.83
CA GLU A 126 3.73 -13.95 16.41
C GLU A 126 3.39 -15.04 17.42
N ASP A 127 3.85 -16.27 17.21
CA ASP A 127 3.71 -17.36 18.17
C ASP A 127 4.54 -17.14 19.44
N GLU A 128 5.78 -16.67 19.28
CA GLU A 128 6.64 -16.28 20.40
C GLU A 128 6.02 -15.13 21.20
N ILE A 129 5.52 -14.08 20.53
CA ILE A 129 4.80 -12.98 21.18
C ILE A 129 3.60 -13.52 21.97
N ARG A 130 2.78 -14.42 21.40
CA ARG A 130 1.63 -15.01 22.10
C ARG A 130 2.02 -15.77 23.36
N LYS A 131 3.13 -16.52 23.31
CA LYS A 131 3.68 -17.25 24.45
C LYS A 131 4.16 -16.28 25.54
N THR A 132 4.95 -15.28 25.18
CA THR A 132 5.45 -14.29 26.14
C THR A 132 4.32 -13.46 26.76
N VAL A 133 3.30 -13.09 25.98
CA VAL A 133 2.08 -12.45 26.50
C VAL A 133 1.36 -13.33 27.53
N ALA A 134 1.32 -14.64 27.31
CA ALA A 134 0.73 -15.57 28.28
C ALA A 134 1.59 -15.67 29.55
N ASN A 135 2.92 -15.68 29.42
CA ASN A 135 3.86 -15.73 30.54
C ASN A 135 3.72 -14.49 31.43
N ILE A 136 3.70 -13.29 30.84
CA ILE A 136 3.50 -12.03 31.58
C ILE A 136 2.19 -12.06 32.39
N ALA A 137 1.12 -12.60 31.82
CA ALA A 137 -0.18 -12.66 32.48
C ALA A 137 -0.22 -13.67 33.66
N LEU A 138 0.78 -14.56 33.76
CA LEU A 138 0.92 -15.60 34.78
C LEU A 138 2.11 -15.35 35.73
N SER A 139 2.90 -14.29 35.51
CA SER A 139 4.07 -13.98 36.34
C SER A 139 3.62 -13.62 37.76
N GLU A 140 4.12 -14.37 38.75
CA GLU A 140 3.85 -14.13 40.17
C GLU A 140 4.95 -13.32 40.87
N SER A 141 6.17 -13.33 40.29
CA SER A 141 7.33 -12.61 40.82
C SER A 141 7.65 -11.36 40.01
N GLY A 142 8.18 -10.33 40.69
CA GLY A 142 8.60 -9.09 40.03
C GLY A 142 9.75 -9.29 39.04
N ASP A 143 10.71 -10.16 39.36
CA ASP A 143 11.87 -10.43 38.50
C ASP A 143 11.46 -11.17 37.22
N ASP A 144 10.60 -12.19 37.32
CA ASP A 144 10.08 -12.92 36.15
C ASP A 144 9.22 -12.02 35.25
N PHE A 145 8.44 -11.13 35.87
CA PHE A 145 7.66 -10.13 35.16
C PHE A 145 8.56 -9.17 34.37
N ILE A 146 9.61 -8.62 34.99
CA ILE A 146 10.54 -7.69 34.34
C ILE A 146 11.25 -8.37 33.17
N ALA A 147 11.74 -9.60 33.35
CA ALA A 147 12.36 -10.37 32.27
C ALA A 147 11.38 -10.58 31.11
N SER A 148 10.18 -11.07 31.40
CA SER A 148 9.16 -11.34 30.37
C SER A 148 8.69 -10.07 29.65
N ALA A 149 8.61 -8.93 30.36
CA ALA A 149 8.26 -7.64 29.78
C ALA A 149 9.34 -7.11 28.82
N ASN A 150 10.62 -7.30 29.16
CA ASN A 150 11.74 -6.96 28.28
C ASN A 150 11.73 -7.84 27.02
N ASP A 151 11.58 -9.15 27.19
CA ASP A 151 11.50 -10.10 26.08
C ASP A 151 10.32 -9.78 25.13
N LEU A 152 9.15 -9.49 25.69
CA LEU A 152 7.98 -9.08 24.91
C LEU A 152 8.27 -7.80 24.13
N THR A 153 8.92 -6.82 24.76
CA THR A 153 9.27 -5.55 24.12
C THR A 153 10.21 -5.77 22.94
N GLU A 154 11.22 -6.63 23.07
CA GLU A 154 12.15 -6.96 21.99
C GLU A 154 11.46 -7.69 20.83
N LEU A 155 10.66 -8.72 21.13
CA LEU A 155 9.89 -9.47 20.12
C LEU A 155 8.92 -8.57 19.35
N VAL A 156 8.17 -7.72 20.08
CA VAL A 156 7.23 -6.77 19.47
C VAL A 156 7.97 -5.75 18.62
N ASN A 157 9.11 -5.21 19.06
CA ASN A 157 9.89 -4.28 18.25
C ASN A 157 10.42 -4.92 16.97
N THR A 158 10.88 -6.18 17.05
CA THR A 158 11.36 -6.95 15.90
C THR A 158 10.24 -7.21 14.89
N TYR A 159 9.07 -7.64 15.39
CA TYR A 159 7.87 -7.84 14.56
C TYR A 159 7.43 -6.53 13.89
N LEU A 160 7.31 -5.45 14.66
CA LEU A 160 6.89 -4.14 14.14
C LEU A 160 7.89 -3.56 13.13
N LYS A 161 9.18 -3.81 13.30
CA LYS A 161 10.21 -3.42 12.32
C LYS A 161 10.01 -4.16 10.99
N THR A 162 9.71 -5.45 11.05
CA THR A 162 9.42 -6.27 9.85
C THR A 162 8.20 -5.72 9.11
N GLU A 163 7.12 -5.42 9.82
CA GLU A 163 5.92 -4.81 9.23
C GLU A 163 6.20 -3.42 8.65
N TRP A 164 7.04 -2.62 9.32
CA TRP A 164 7.47 -1.31 8.81
C TRP A 164 8.28 -1.42 7.52
N ASP A 165 9.17 -2.40 7.43
CA ASP A 165 9.96 -2.65 6.22
C ASP A 165 9.06 -3.05 5.04
N VAL A 166 8.02 -3.86 5.28
CA VAL A 166 6.99 -4.17 4.28
C VAL A 166 6.29 -2.89 3.78
N ILE A 167 5.89 -1.99 4.69
CA ILE A 167 5.25 -0.71 4.30
C ILE A 167 6.16 0.10 3.37
N LYS A 168 7.45 0.22 3.71
CA LYS A 168 8.41 0.96 2.88
C LYS A 168 8.53 0.35 1.48
N MET A 169 8.56 -0.98 1.38
CA MET A 169 8.59 -1.67 0.08
C MET A 169 7.32 -1.42 -0.74
N GLU A 170 6.14 -1.51 -0.11
CA GLU A 170 4.86 -1.26 -0.79
C GLU A 170 4.73 0.21 -1.27
N LEU A 171 5.22 1.17 -0.49
CA LEU A 171 5.24 2.59 -0.86
C LEU A 171 6.23 2.89 -1.99
N ALA A 172 7.41 2.27 -1.96
CA ALA A 172 8.41 2.40 -3.03
C ALA A 172 7.94 1.83 -4.38
N GLY A 173 6.87 1.03 -4.39
CA GLY A 173 6.36 0.39 -5.60
C GLY A 173 7.17 -0.83 -6.04
N ASN A 174 8.05 -1.33 -5.19
CA ASN A 174 8.79 -2.56 -5.41
C ASN A 174 7.91 -3.75 -5.00
N LYS A 175 7.13 -4.29 -5.94
CA LYS A 175 6.52 -5.63 -5.82
C LYS A 175 7.03 -6.52 -6.94
#